data_AF-X1NNA3-F1
#
_entry.id   AF-X1NNA3-F1
#
_cell.length_a   1.000
_cell.length_b   1.000
_cell.length_c   1.000
_cell.angle_alpha   90.00
_cell.angle_beta   90.00
_cell.angle_gamma   90.00
#
_symmetry.space_group_name_H-M   'P 1'
#
loop_
_entity.id
_entity.type
_entity.pdbx_description
1 polymer ?
#
loop_
_entity_poly.entity_id
_entity_poly.type
_entity_poly.pdbx_seq_one_letter_code
_entity_poly.pdbx_strand_id
1 'polypeptide(L)'
;SPATVASSAITGEITSHVAYGQKLGRFRPDQKLGITGIAASEPRRINGVWNYADVDSLNTDQMFAGNLTYTVSSADPESILPHLFVGFDPAFAARVGKGDIILAGENFGCGSSREHPAVGLAHAGVKAVIVKSVNRIFFRSSVNQGLILIVQPEVVESYRSGDKVSVSLDSGTIELNDRVFHYPPLPGKLLDIIRKKGLVNWIKES
;
A
#
# COMPACT_ATOMS: atom_id res chain seq x y z
N SER A 1 25.39 3.17 -13.15
CA SER A 1 26.20 4.36 -13.51
C SER A 1 26.15 4.55 -15.02
N PRO A 2 26.46 5.76 -15.54
CA PRO A 2 26.56 5.98 -16.99
C PRO A 2 27.48 4.95 -17.70
N ALA A 3 28.58 4.56 -17.06
CA ALA A 3 29.49 3.54 -17.57
C ALA A 3 28.85 2.13 -17.72
N THR A 4 27.93 1.76 -16.82
CA THR A 4 27.20 0.47 -16.87
C THR A 4 26.23 0.43 -18.06
N VAL A 5 25.58 1.55 -18.33
CA VAL A 5 24.64 1.71 -19.46
C VAL A 5 25.38 1.63 -20.79
N ALA A 6 26.50 2.36 -20.92
CA ALA A 6 27.33 2.32 -22.12
C ALA A 6 27.89 0.92 -22.40
N SER A 7 28.37 0.22 -21.36
CA SER A 7 28.92 -1.13 -21.52
C SER A 7 27.85 -2.15 -21.96
N SER A 8 26.63 -2.06 -21.43
CA SER A 8 25.50 -2.93 -21.83
C SER A 8 25.02 -2.66 -23.26
N ALA A 9 25.09 -1.41 -23.71
CA ALA A 9 24.72 -1.04 -25.08
C ALA A 9 25.68 -1.61 -26.13
N ILE A 10 26.98 -1.73 -25.79
CA ILE A 10 28.00 -2.30 -26.68
C ILE A 10 27.83 -3.82 -26.78
N THR A 11 27.54 -4.49 -25.66
CA THR A 11 27.50 -5.96 -25.60
C THR A 11 26.14 -6.56 -25.94
N GLY A 12 25.07 -5.76 -25.93
CA GLY A 12 23.69 -6.26 -26.12
C GLY A 12 23.18 -7.10 -24.95
N GLU A 13 23.91 -7.13 -23.83
CA GLU A 13 23.59 -7.87 -22.61
C GLU A 13 23.78 -6.94 -21.40
N ILE A 14 22.92 -7.07 -20.38
CA ILE A 14 23.04 -6.28 -19.15
C ILE A 14 24.37 -6.65 -18.46
N THR A 15 25.32 -5.72 -18.45
CA THR A 15 26.66 -5.90 -17.86
C THR A 15 27.04 -4.72 -16.98
N SER A 16 28.01 -4.94 -16.07
CA SER A 16 28.61 -3.89 -15.27
C SER A 16 30.04 -3.61 -15.72
N HIS A 17 30.46 -2.35 -15.61
CA HIS A 17 31.83 -1.93 -15.91
C HIS A 17 32.91 -2.64 -15.06
N VAL A 18 32.51 -3.28 -13.95
CA VAL A 18 33.40 -4.06 -13.06
C VAL A 18 33.52 -5.53 -13.52
N ALA A 19 32.62 -6.00 -14.40
CA ALA A 19 32.49 -7.40 -14.81
C ALA A 19 32.62 -7.59 -16.33
N TYR A 20 33.51 -6.84 -16.98
CA TYR A 20 33.74 -6.96 -18.42
C TYR A 20 34.19 -8.39 -18.79
N GLY A 21 33.36 -9.11 -19.56
CA GLY A 21 33.63 -10.47 -20.00
C GLY A 21 33.16 -11.60 -19.08
N GLN A 22 32.56 -11.30 -17.92
CA GLN A 22 31.91 -12.32 -17.09
C GLN A 22 30.42 -12.37 -17.41
N LYS A 23 29.93 -13.56 -17.80
CA LYS A 23 28.48 -13.81 -17.81
C LYS A 23 27.99 -13.77 -16.37
N LEU A 24 27.46 -12.62 -15.96
CA LEU A 24 26.62 -12.55 -14.76
C LEU A 24 25.49 -13.55 -14.99
N GLY A 25 25.44 -14.59 -14.16
CA GLY A 25 24.37 -15.59 -14.22
C GLY A 25 23.03 -14.85 -14.25
N ARG A 26 22.09 -15.32 -15.08
CA ARG A 26 20.76 -14.69 -15.17
C ARG A 26 20.23 -14.52 -13.75
N PHE A 27 19.98 -13.27 -13.35
CA PHE A 27 19.23 -13.00 -12.15
C PHE A 27 17.89 -13.71 -12.31
N ARG A 28 17.75 -14.83 -11.61
CA ARG A 28 16.47 -15.48 -11.42
C ARG A 28 15.90 -14.77 -10.20
N PRO A 29 14.93 -13.86 -10.35
CA PRO A 29 14.18 -13.47 -9.16
C PRO A 29 13.67 -14.78 -8.55
N ASP A 30 13.86 -14.97 -7.25
CA ASP A 30 13.01 -15.88 -6.53
C ASP A 30 11.60 -15.33 -6.72
N GLN A 31 10.88 -15.93 -7.64
CA GLN A 31 9.47 -15.66 -7.83
C GLN A 31 8.82 -16.29 -6.60
N LYS A 32 8.79 -15.54 -5.48
CA LYS A 32 7.88 -15.86 -4.39
C LYS A 32 6.52 -16.02 -5.05
N LEU A 33 6.02 -17.26 -5.06
CA LEU A 33 4.76 -17.62 -5.69
C LEU A 33 3.73 -16.56 -5.27
N GLY A 34 3.04 -16.01 -6.27
CA GLY A 34 2.03 -14.98 -6.06
C GLY A 34 1.08 -15.39 -4.96
N ILE A 35 0.76 -14.44 -4.08
CA ILE A 35 -0.22 -14.63 -3.02
C ILE A 35 -1.48 -15.21 -3.66
N THR A 36 -1.83 -16.43 -3.26
CA THR A 36 -3.14 -17.00 -3.52
C THR A 36 -4.14 -16.18 -2.72
N GLY A 37 -5.24 -15.77 -3.36
CA GLY A 37 -6.27 -14.97 -2.70
C GLY A 37 -6.73 -15.60 -1.39
N ILE A 38 -7.13 -14.76 -0.45
CA ILE A 38 -7.64 -15.10 0.86
C ILE A 38 -9.03 -15.72 0.70
N ALA A 39 -9.27 -16.85 1.36
CA ALA A 39 -10.58 -17.48 1.37
C ALA A 39 -11.60 -16.61 2.12
N ALA A 40 -12.84 -16.55 1.65
CA ALA A 40 -13.90 -15.73 2.27
C ALA A 40 -14.18 -16.10 3.75
N SER A 41 -13.89 -17.34 4.14
CA SER A 41 -14.04 -17.83 5.52
C SER A 41 -12.89 -17.45 6.44
N GLU A 42 -11.77 -16.97 5.91
CA GLU A 42 -10.58 -16.65 6.69
C GLU A 42 -10.74 -15.29 7.37
N PRO A 43 -10.67 -15.22 8.71
CA PRO A 43 -10.94 -13.98 9.42
C PRO A 43 -9.74 -13.02 9.34
N ARG A 44 -9.81 -12.06 8.41
CA ARG A 44 -8.77 -11.02 8.26
C ARG A 44 -9.04 -9.73 9.02
N ARG A 45 -10.30 -9.47 9.40
CA ARG A 45 -10.70 -8.30 10.20
C ARG A 45 -11.10 -8.68 11.62
N ILE A 46 -10.40 -8.14 12.62
CA ILE A 46 -10.73 -8.28 14.06
C ILE A 46 -10.61 -6.90 14.72
N ASN A 47 -11.63 -6.48 15.48
CA ASN A 47 -11.64 -5.19 16.21
C ASN A 47 -11.26 -3.96 15.36
N GLY A 48 -11.65 -3.95 14.07
CA GLY A 48 -11.32 -2.86 13.13
C GLY A 48 -9.90 -2.90 12.57
N VAL A 49 -9.13 -3.96 12.81
CA VAL A 49 -7.80 -4.16 12.23
C VAL A 49 -7.84 -5.27 11.19
N TRP A 50 -7.41 -4.95 9.97
CA TRP A 50 -7.18 -5.89 8.89
C TRP A 50 -5.74 -6.41 8.93
N ASN A 51 -5.57 -7.73 9.07
CA ASN A 51 -4.27 -8.36 9.17
C ASN A 51 -3.84 -9.00 7.85
N TYR A 52 -3.01 -8.29 7.10
CA TYR A 52 -2.30 -8.79 5.91
C TYR A 52 -0.77 -8.73 6.12
N ALA A 53 -0.30 -8.83 7.37
CA ALA A 53 1.13 -8.74 7.71
C ALA A 53 2.00 -9.81 7.04
N ASP A 54 1.38 -10.94 6.67
CA ASP A 54 1.94 -12.08 5.92
C ASP A 54 1.93 -11.90 4.40
N VAL A 55 1.41 -10.77 3.91
CA VAL A 55 1.15 -10.52 2.49
C VAL A 55 2.16 -9.51 1.96
N ASP A 56 3.19 -10.02 1.27
CA ASP A 56 4.19 -9.21 0.59
C ASP A 56 3.79 -8.93 -0.88
N SER A 57 4.09 -7.74 -1.37
CA SER A 57 3.84 -7.33 -2.77
C SER A 57 2.37 -7.41 -3.19
N LEU A 58 1.45 -7.07 -2.28
CA LEU A 58 0.06 -6.83 -2.65
C LEU A 58 0.01 -5.70 -3.68
N ASN A 59 -0.30 -6.04 -4.93
CA ASN A 59 -0.22 -5.12 -6.05
C ASN A 59 -1.57 -4.46 -6.37
N THR A 60 -1.55 -3.41 -7.18
CA THR A 60 -2.76 -2.63 -7.49
C THR A 60 -3.81 -3.41 -8.29
N ASP A 61 -3.43 -4.44 -9.06
CA ASP A 61 -4.37 -5.33 -9.75
C ASP A 61 -5.13 -6.24 -8.77
N GLN A 62 -4.46 -6.71 -7.72
CA GLN A 62 -5.07 -7.48 -6.63
C GLN A 62 -5.98 -6.62 -5.76
N MET A 63 -5.62 -5.35 -5.57
CA MET A 63 -6.46 -4.39 -4.85
C MET A 63 -7.67 -3.93 -5.68
N PHE A 64 -7.53 -3.79 -6.99
CA PHE A 64 -8.60 -3.38 -7.90
C PHE A 64 -8.32 -3.87 -9.32
N ALA A 65 -9.21 -4.70 -9.85
CA ALA A 65 -8.99 -5.37 -11.13
C ALA A 65 -8.85 -4.37 -12.30
N GLY A 66 -7.82 -4.55 -13.13
CA GLY A 66 -7.49 -3.60 -14.20
C GLY A 66 -8.53 -3.46 -15.30
N ASN A 67 -9.28 -4.51 -15.60
CA ASN A 67 -10.38 -4.45 -16.56
C ASN A 67 -11.52 -3.52 -16.11
N LEU A 68 -11.68 -3.29 -14.80
CA LEU A 68 -12.72 -2.41 -14.27
C LEU A 68 -12.39 -0.93 -14.52
N THR A 69 -11.13 -0.56 -14.76
CA THR A 69 -10.77 0.85 -14.97
C THR A 69 -11.35 1.46 -16.24
N TYR A 70 -11.81 0.64 -17.18
CA TYR A 70 -12.49 1.10 -18.40
C TYR A 70 -13.96 1.47 -18.17
N THR A 71 -14.54 1.05 -17.05
CA THR A 71 -15.97 1.20 -16.74
C THR A 71 -16.20 1.98 -15.44
N VAL A 72 -15.28 1.88 -14.49
CA VAL A 72 -15.31 2.58 -13.20
C VAL A 72 -14.29 3.73 -13.23
N SER A 73 -14.81 4.95 -13.15
CA SER A 73 -13.99 6.16 -13.05
C SER A 73 -13.19 6.19 -11.74
N SER A 74 -11.93 6.64 -11.78
CA SER A 74 -11.14 6.87 -10.56
C SER A 74 -11.70 8.01 -9.69
N ALA A 75 -12.59 8.84 -10.23
CA ALA A 75 -13.25 9.93 -9.52
C ALA A 75 -14.59 9.51 -8.89
N ASP A 76 -15.03 8.27 -9.07
CA ASP A 76 -16.28 7.74 -8.53
C ASP A 76 -15.99 6.71 -7.42
N PRO A 77 -15.77 7.17 -6.18
CA PRO A 77 -15.42 6.28 -5.09
C PRO A 77 -16.54 5.31 -4.70
N GLU A 78 -17.80 5.67 -4.92
CA GLU A 78 -18.95 4.81 -4.60
C GLU A 78 -18.98 3.58 -5.50
N SER A 79 -18.69 3.76 -6.79
CA SER A 79 -18.55 2.63 -7.74
C SER A 79 -17.27 1.82 -7.52
N ILE A 80 -16.23 2.40 -6.90
CA ILE A 80 -14.97 1.68 -6.61
C ILE A 80 -15.15 0.70 -5.44
N LEU A 81 -15.83 1.13 -4.37
CA LEU A 81 -15.88 0.41 -3.10
C LEU A 81 -16.32 -1.06 -3.23
N PRO A 82 -17.36 -1.43 -4.02
CA PRO A 82 -17.80 -2.81 -4.17
C PRO A 82 -16.77 -3.75 -4.80
N HIS A 83 -15.76 -3.21 -5.49
CA HIS A 83 -14.73 -3.98 -6.20
C HIS A 83 -13.38 -3.99 -5.46
N LEU A 84 -13.29 -3.25 -4.36
CA LEU A 84 -12.06 -3.10 -3.61
C LEU A 84 -11.66 -4.43 -2.96
N PHE A 85 -10.48 -4.91 -3.32
CA PHE A 85 -9.84 -6.15 -2.87
C PHE A 85 -10.60 -7.43 -3.24
N VAL A 86 -11.68 -7.39 -4.04
CA VAL A 86 -12.51 -8.59 -4.31
C VAL A 86 -11.74 -9.77 -4.89
N GLY A 87 -10.74 -9.51 -5.76
CA GLY A 87 -9.89 -10.56 -6.33
C GLY A 87 -8.83 -11.13 -5.36
N PHE A 88 -8.67 -10.51 -4.20
CA PHE A 88 -7.67 -10.84 -3.19
C PHE A 88 -8.29 -11.28 -1.87
N ASP A 89 -9.19 -10.48 -1.28
CA ASP A 89 -10.00 -10.79 -0.11
C ASP A 89 -11.47 -10.41 -0.41
N PRO A 90 -12.31 -11.39 -0.80
CA PRO A 90 -13.69 -11.12 -1.19
C PRO A 90 -14.57 -10.59 -0.04
N ALA A 91 -14.13 -10.73 1.21
CA ALA A 91 -14.86 -10.21 2.37
C ALA A 91 -14.57 -8.74 2.65
N PHE A 92 -13.55 -8.15 2.00
CA PHE A 92 -13.08 -6.80 2.30
C PHE A 92 -14.12 -5.72 2.06
N ALA A 93 -14.59 -5.58 0.81
CA ALA A 93 -15.52 -4.53 0.40
C ALA A 93 -16.80 -4.47 1.27
N ALA A 94 -17.31 -5.63 1.70
CA ALA A 94 -18.53 -5.71 2.51
C ALA A 94 -18.33 -5.42 4.00
N ARG A 95 -17.08 -5.49 4.50
CA ARG A 95 -16.79 -5.45 5.95
C ARG A 95 -15.90 -4.28 6.37
N VAL A 96 -15.23 -3.62 5.42
CA VAL A 96 -14.38 -2.46 5.72
C VAL A 96 -15.26 -1.34 6.27
N GLY A 97 -14.78 -0.70 7.32
CA GLY A 97 -15.52 0.36 8.00
C GLY A 97 -14.66 1.59 8.27
N LYS A 98 -15.34 2.72 8.52
CA LYS A 98 -14.69 3.95 8.94
C LYS A 98 -13.90 3.73 10.23
N GLY A 99 -12.64 4.15 10.22
CA GLY A 99 -11.72 4.02 11.34
C GLY A 99 -10.86 2.76 11.29
N ASP A 100 -11.10 1.85 10.35
CA ASP A 100 -10.33 0.62 10.22
C ASP A 100 -8.84 0.91 9.95
N ILE A 101 -7.97 0.03 10.42
CA ILE A 101 -6.52 0.05 10.17
C ILE A 101 -6.15 -1.19 9.36
N ILE A 102 -5.27 -1.04 8.39
CA ILE A 102 -4.74 -2.15 7.60
C ILE A 102 -3.28 -2.36 7.94
N LEU A 103 -2.88 -3.59 8.24
CA LEU A 103 -1.48 -4.00 8.37
C LEU A 103 -1.10 -4.82 7.15
N ALA A 104 0.01 -4.49 6.48
CA ALA A 104 0.48 -5.25 5.33
C ALA A 104 2.01 -5.45 5.31
N GLY A 105 2.46 -6.44 4.56
CA GLY A 105 3.87 -6.80 4.41
C GLY A 105 4.69 -5.80 3.60
N GLU A 106 5.66 -6.32 2.87
CA GLU A 106 6.59 -5.51 2.06
C GLU A 106 6.00 -5.10 0.71
N ASN A 107 6.55 -4.04 0.11
CA ASN A 107 6.27 -3.61 -1.27
C ASN A 107 4.78 -3.41 -1.59
N PHE A 108 4.03 -2.88 -0.62
CA PHE A 108 2.58 -2.64 -0.74
C PHE A 108 2.27 -1.64 -1.87
N GLY A 109 1.22 -1.94 -2.64
CA GLY A 109 0.75 -1.09 -3.74
C GLY A 109 1.67 -1.10 -4.95
N CYS A 110 2.47 -2.15 -5.14
CA CYS A 110 3.29 -2.29 -6.34
C CYS A 110 2.44 -2.58 -7.59
N GLY A 111 3.08 -2.63 -8.77
CA GLY A 111 2.39 -2.84 -10.04
C GLY A 111 2.00 -1.53 -10.73
N SER A 112 0.79 -1.50 -11.30
CA SER A 112 0.33 -0.39 -12.13
C SER A 112 0.05 0.89 -11.34
N SER A 113 0.21 2.06 -11.98
CA SER A 113 0.08 3.39 -11.36
C SER A 113 -1.38 3.86 -11.19
N ARG A 114 -2.27 2.96 -10.74
CA ARG A 114 -3.70 3.24 -10.61
C ARG A 114 -4.01 3.89 -9.27
N GLU A 115 -4.94 4.83 -9.28
CA GLU A 115 -5.38 5.54 -8.08
C GLU A 115 -6.62 4.91 -7.43
N HIS A 116 -7.36 4.03 -8.13
CA HIS A 116 -8.59 3.42 -7.64
C HIS A 116 -8.46 2.79 -6.25
N PRO A 117 -7.40 2.01 -5.92
CA PRO A 117 -7.28 1.47 -4.56
C PRO A 117 -7.12 2.56 -3.49
N ALA A 118 -6.33 3.61 -3.77
CA ALA A 118 -6.13 4.71 -2.84
C ALA A 118 -7.43 5.49 -2.61
N VAL A 119 -8.18 5.78 -3.69
CA VAL A 119 -9.50 6.44 -3.63
C VAL A 119 -10.50 5.60 -2.84
N GLY A 120 -10.59 4.30 -3.14
CA GLY A 120 -11.52 3.40 -2.47
C GLY A 120 -11.25 3.25 -0.98
N LEU A 121 -9.98 3.07 -0.59
CA LEU A 121 -9.58 2.95 0.82
C LEU A 121 -9.83 4.26 1.60
N ALA A 122 -9.52 5.41 1.00
CA ALA A 122 -9.81 6.71 1.60
C ALA A 122 -11.33 6.94 1.76
N HIS A 123 -12.13 6.58 0.75
CA HIS A 123 -13.58 6.71 0.81
C HIS A 123 -14.23 5.78 1.82
N ALA A 124 -13.74 4.53 1.93
CA ALA A 124 -14.15 3.58 2.97
C ALA A 124 -13.86 4.10 4.39
N GLY A 125 -13.04 5.15 4.52
CA GLY A 125 -12.68 5.77 5.79
C GLY A 125 -11.62 4.99 6.55
N VAL A 126 -10.77 4.24 5.85
CA VAL A 126 -9.59 3.60 6.44
C VAL A 126 -8.71 4.67 7.09
N LYS A 127 -8.45 4.52 8.39
CA LYS A 127 -7.72 5.50 9.19
C LYS A 127 -6.24 5.56 8.81
N ALA A 128 -5.63 4.39 8.64
CA ALA A 128 -4.25 4.25 8.20
C ALA A 128 -3.97 2.84 7.67
N VAL A 129 -3.03 2.75 6.74
CA VAL A 129 -2.38 1.50 6.35
C VAL A 129 -0.95 1.54 6.90
N ILE A 130 -0.59 0.55 7.70
CA ILE A 130 0.71 0.41 8.32
C ILE A 130 1.43 -0.74 7.62
N VAL A 131 2.60 -0.48 7.05
CA VAL A 131 3.29 -1.44 6.17
C VAL A 131 4.76 -1.60 6.53
N LYS A 132 5.36 -2.73 6.11
CA LYS A 132 6.82 -2.90 6.18
C LYS A 132 7.53 -2.06 5.13
N SER A 133 6.99 -2.02 3.91
CA SER A 133 7.45 -1.10 2.87
C SER A 133 6.36 -0.85 1.82
N VAL A 134 6.50 0.23 1.07
CA VAL A 134 5.49 0.70 0.11
C VAL A 134 6.15 1.08 -1.21
N ASN A 135 5.44 0.81 -2.31
CA ASN A 135 5.82 1.33 -3.61
C ASN A 135 5.71 2.87 -3.65
N ARG A 136 6.76 3.54 -4.16
CA ARG A 136 6.85 5.01 -4.23
C ARG A 136 5.69 5.67 -4.99
N ILE A 137 5.20 5.05 -6.07
CA ILE A 137 4.11 5.62 -6.88
C ILE A 137 2.81 5.57 -6.09
N PHE A 138 2.52 4.42 -5.49
CA PHE A 138 1.33 4.22 -4.67
C PHE A 138 1.33 5.14 -3.45
N PHE A 139 2.50 5.34 -2.83
CA PHE A 139 2.65 6.26 -1.70
C PHE A 139 2.20 7.68 -2.05
N ARG A 140 2.65 8.20 -3.20
CA ARG A 140 2.27 9.54 -3.67
C ARG A 140 0.78 9.64 -4.00
N SER A 141 0.22 8.64 -4.68
CA SER A 141 -1.22 8.62 -4.99
C SER A 141 -2.05 8.60 -3.70
N SER A 142 -1.67 7.77 -2.73
CA SER A 142 -2.35 7.68 -1.43
C SER A 142 -2.42 9.04 -0.73
N VAL A 143 -1.30 9.75 -0.66
CA VAL A 143 -1.25 11.13 -0.13
C VAL A 143 -2.22 12.06 -0.88
N ASN A 144 -2.21 12.03 -2.22
CA ASN A 144 -3.07 12.89 -3.02
C ASN A 144 -4.57 12.63 -2.78
N GLN A 145 -4.94 11.37 -2.52
CA GLN A 145 -6.32 10.95 -2.26
C GLN A 145 -6.71 11.00 -0.77
N GLY A 146 -5.78 11.40 0.11
CA GLY A 146 -6.03 11.50 1.55
C GLY A 146 -5.97 10.17 2.32
N LEU A 147 -5.40 9.11 1.72
CA LEU A 147 -5.11 7.85 2.40
C LEU A 147 -3.76 7.93 3.15
N ILE A 148 -3.78 7.57 4.42
CA ILE A 148 -2.58 7.51 5.26
C ILE A 148 -1.84 6.20 5.08
N LEU A 149 -0.56 6.30 4.75
CA LEU A 149 0.37 5.18 4.76
C LEU A 149 1.49 5.47 5.77
N ILE A 150 1.71 4.55 6.70
CA ILE A 150 2.78 4.63 7.68
C ILE A 150 3.72 3.45 7.46
N VAL A 151 4.99 3.73 7.22
CA VAL A 151 6.02 2.69 7.12
C VAL A 151 6.55 2.42 8.53
N GLN A 152 6.13 1.31 9.12
CA GLN A 152 6.55 0.90 10.46
C GLN A 152 6.64 -0.64 10.55
N PRO A 153 7.75 -1.24 10.08
CA PRO A 153 7.91 -2.69 10.03
C PRO A 153 7.74 -3.37 11.39
N GLU A 154 8.26 -2.75 12.46
CA GLU A 154 8.24 -3.35 13.79
C GLU A 154 6.80 -3.56 14.32
N VAL A 155 5.87 -2.65 13.98
CA VAL A 155 4.45 -2.80 14.34
C VAL A 155 3.83 -3.97 13.58
N VAL A 156 4.10 -4.06 12.27
CA VAL A 156 3.58 -5.15 11.43
C VAL A 156 4.08 -6.52 11.90
N GLU A 157 5.35 -6.61 12.29
CA GLU A 157 5.96 -7.86 12.78
C GLU A 157 5.53 -8.23 14.21
N SER A 158 5.28 -7.22 15.05
CA SER A 158 4.86 -7.43 16.43
C SER A 158 3.38 -7.77 16.56
N TYR A 159 2.54 -7.33 15.63
CA TYR A 159 1.10 -7.52 15.70
C TYR A 159 0.70 -9.00 15.69
N ARG A 160 -0.28 -9.35 16.51
CA ARG A 160 -0.99 -10.64 16.50
C ARG A 160 -2.48 -10.37 16.38
N SER A 161 -3.18 -11.28 15.69
CA SER A 161 -4.61 -11.18 15.47
C SER A 161 -5.38 -10.98 16.78
N GLY A 162 -6.08 -9.86 16.91
CA GLY A 162 -6.83 -9.49 18.11
C GLY A 162 -6.16 -8.44 18.99
N ASP A 163 -4.89 -8.11 18.76
CA ASP A 163 -4.21 -7.01 19.42
C ASP A 163 -4.93 -5.68 19.16
N LYS A 164 -4.87 -4.78 20.14
CA LYS A 164 -5.43 -3.44 20.02
C LYS A 164 -4.42 -2.55 19.32
N VAL A 165 -4.86 -1.91 18.23
CA VAL A 165 -4.05 -0.95 17.47
C VAL A 165 -4.76 0.39 17.42
N SER A 166 -4.09 1.45 17.83
CA SER A 166 -4.52 2.84 17.67
C SER A 166 -3.43 3.67 16.99
N VAL A 167 -3.86 4.60 16.14
CA VAL A 167 -2.97 5.54 15.45
C VAL A 167 -3.35 6.96 15.85
N SER A 168 -2.37 7.76 16.23
CA SER A 168 -2.52 9.20 16.45
C SER A 168 -1.66 9.96 15.44
N LEU A 169 -2.34 10.63 14.50
CA LEU A 169 -1.68 11.39 13.43
C LEU A 169 -1.00 12.66 13.95
N ASP A 170 -1.56 13.28 14.98
CA ASP A 170 -1.07 14.54 15.54
C ASP A 170 0.22 14.35 16.35
N SER A 171 0.29 13.27 17.15
CA SER A 171 1.47 12.94 17.95
C SER A 171 2.48 12.05 17.21
N GLY A 172 2.14 11.53 16.02
CA GLY A 172 3.01 10.61 15.29
C GLY A 172 3.24 9.29 16.02
N THR A 173 2.19 8.74 16.65
CA THR A 173 2.30 7.52 17.45
C THR A 173 1.37 6.40 16.96
N ILE A 174 1.87 5.17 17.07
CA ILE A 174 1.08 3.94 16.94
C ILE A 174 1.17 3.22 18.28
N GLU A 175 0.02 2.93 18.89
CA GLU A 175 -0.06 2.10 20.09
C GLU A 175 -0.47 0.70 19.67
N LEU A 176 0.28 -0.30 20.12
CA LEU A 176 0.01 -1.72 19.94
C LEU A 176 -0.02 -2.35 21.34
N ASN A 177 -1.21 -2.63 21.84
CA ASN A 177 -1.43 -2.96 23.25
C ASN A 177 -0.78 -1.91 24.16
N ASP A 178 0.23 -2.29 24.96
CA ASP A 178 0.94 -1.40 25.89
C ASP A 178 2.22 -0.78 25.29
N ARG A 179 2.53 -1.09 24.03
CA ARG A 179 3.75 -0.62 23.35
C ARG A 179 3.43 0.60 22.50
N VAL A 180 4.28 1.62 22.59
CA VAL A 180 4.18 2.85 21.78
C VAL A 180 5.32 2.87 20.77
N PHE A 181 4.96 3.06 19.51
CA PHE A 181 5.89 3.24 18.40
C PHE A 181 5.74 4.65 17.87
N HIS A 182 6.87 5.27 17.54
CA HIS A 182 6.90 6.61 16.98
C HIS A 182 7.17 6.54 15.49
N TYR A 183 6.53 7.41 14.73
CA TYR A 183 6.88 7.70 13.34
C TYR A 183 6.99 9.21 13.16
N PRO A 184 7.76 9.68 12.17
CA PRO A 184 7.89 11.11 11.92
C PRO A 184 6.49 11.74 11.75
N PRO A 185 6.14 12.76 12.56
CA PRO A 185 4.84 13.40 12.42
C PRO A 185 4.71 13.96 11.01
N LEU A 186 3.52 13.81 10.43
CA LEU A 186 3.26 14.32 9.09
C LEU A 186 3.38 15.85 9.12
N PRO A 187 4.05 16.47 8.13
CA PRO A 187 4.11 17.93 8.04
C PRO A 187 2.70 18.54 8.08
N GLY A 188 2.51 19.68 8.74
CA GLY A 188 1.18 20.29 8.92
C GLY A 188 0.36 20.42 7.63
N LYS A 189 0.99 20.86 6.54
CA LYS A 189 0.33 20.95 5.21
C LYS A 189 -0.18 19.61 4.70
N LEU A 190 0.55 18.53 4.97
CA LEU A 190 0.14 17.18 4.58
C LEU A 190 -1.06 16.73 5.42
N LEU A 191 -1.03 16.96 6.74
CA LEU A 191 -2.18 16.70 7.62
C LEU A 191 -3.42 17.47 7.17
N ASP A 192 -3.28 18.71 6.72
CA ASP A 192 -4.40 19.51 6.21
C ASP A 192 -5.00 18.91 4.94
N ILE A 193 -4.15 18.48 3.99
CA ILE A 193 -4.58 17.76 2.78
C ILE A 193 -5.40 16.51 3.17
N ILE A 194 -4.91 15.74 4.13
CA ILE A 194 -5.55 14.52 4.61
C ILE A 194 -6.89 14.83 5.28
N ARG A 195 -6.93 15.82 6.18
CA ARG A 195 -8.17 16.24 6.89
C ARG A 195 -9.24 16.73 5.93
N LYS A 196 -8.84 17.33 4.81
CA LYS A 196 -9.72 17.73 3.70
C LYS A 196 -10.04 16.59 2.72
N LYS A 197 -9.60 15.35 3.02
CA LYS A 197 -9.80 14.16 2.18
C LYS A 197 -9.20 14.30 0.78
N GLY A 198 -7.99 14.83 0.70
CA GLY A 198 -7.20 14.88 -0.53
C GLY A 198 -6.86 16.28 -1.01
N LEU A 199 -5.90 16.33 -1.95
CA LEU A 199 -5.25 17.56 -2.39
C LEU A 199 -6.22 18.50 -3.10
N VAL A 200 -7.12 17.96 -3.94
CA VAL A 200 -8.08 18.75 -4.71
C VAL A 200 -9.04 19.51 -3.78
N ASN A 201 -9.54 18.86 -2.72
CA ASN A 201 -10.43 19.48 -1.76
C ASN A 201 -9.70 20.54 -0.94
N TRP A 202 -8.45 20.25 -0.53
CA TRP A 202 -7.61 21.24 0.16
C TRP A 202 -7.39 22.49 -0.68
N ILE A 203 -7.11 22.37 -1.98
CA ILE A 203 -6.93 23.54 -2.88
C ILE A 203 -8.23 24.33 -3.04
N LYS A 204 -9.40 23.68 -3.12
CA LYS A 204 -10.69 24.38 -3.25
C LYS A 204 -11.10 25.17 -2.00
N GLU A 205 -10.60 24.74 -0.84
CA GLU A 205 -10.95 25.31 0.47
C GLU A 205 -9.84 26.19 1.08
N SER A 206 -8.71 26.37 0.36
CA SER A 206 -7.61 27.28 0.72
C SER A 206 -7.73 28.62 0.02
#